data_AF-A0A7J8CDU8-F1
#
_entry.id   AF-A0A7J8CDU8-F1
#
_cell.length_a   1.000
_cell.length_b   1.000
_cell.length_c   1.000
_cell.angle_alpha   90.00
_cell.angle_beta   90.00
_cell.angle_gamma   90.00
#
_symmetry.space_group_name_H-M   'P 1'
#
loop_
_entity.id
_entity.type
_entity.pdbx_description
1 polymer ?
#
loop_
_entity_poly.entity_id
_entity_poly.type
_entity_poly.pdbx_seq_one_letter_code
_entity_poly.pdbx_strand_id
1 'polypeptide(L)'
;MKFLWAALVVTLLAGCQADVAEEVKLGQEPDRWQAKQPWEQALGRFWEYLRWVQTLSNKVKEELLSTEITEELKLLIEETMKEVKAYKEELEKQVGPIAQETQARLSKELQAAQARLQSDMEDVQSALGISPSTKPSKTT
;
A
#
# COMPACT_ATOMS: atom_id res chain seq x y z
N MET A 1 -6.98 58.35 -6.03
CA MET A 1 -6.39 57.13 -6.63
C MET A 1 -5.13 56.72 -5.88
N LYS A 2 -5.25 55.94 -4.80
CA LYS A 2 -4.14 55.29 -4.06
C LYS A 2 -4.66 54.32 -2.98
N PHE A 3 -5.87 54.56 -2.45
CA PHE A 3 -6.49 53.69 -1.45
C PHE A 3 -7.34 52.54 -2.02
N LEU A 4 -7.56 52.52 -3.34
CA LEU A 4 -8.30 51.44 -4.01
C LEU A 4 -7.50 50.13 -4.11
N TRP A 5 -6.16 50.21 -4.06
CA TRP A 5 -5.29 49.03 -4.13
C TRP A 5 -5.14 48.31 -2.78
N ALA A 6 -5.30 49.03 -1.67
CA ALA A 6 -5.18 48.43 -0.33
C ALA A 6 -6.32 47.46 -0.04
N ALA A 7 -7.54 47.77 -0.49
CA ALA A 7 -8.69 46.86 -0.38
C ALA A 7 -8.50 45.57 -1.21
N LEU A 8 -7.85 45.67 -2.38
CA LEU A 8 -7.66 44.55 -3.29
C LEU A 8 -6.60 43.53 -2.80
N VAL A 9 -5.64 43.99 -1.98
CA VAL A 9 -4.62 43.11 -1.36
C VAL A 9 -5.17 42.42 -0.10
N VAL A 10 -6.05 43.06 0.67
CA VAL A 10 -6.67 42.45 1.87
C VAL A 10 -7.64 41.33 1.50
N THR A 11 -8.34 41.44 0.36
CA THR A 11 -9.20 40.36 -0.16
C THR A 11 -8.44 39.17 -0.76
N LEU A 12 -7.14 39.30 -1.00
CA LEU A 12 -6.31 38.22 -1.56
C LEU A 12 -5.58 37.40 -0.48
N LEU A 13 -5.45 37.94 0.74
CA LEU A 13 -4.84 37.25 1.89
C LEU A 13 -5.87 36.60 2.84
N ALA A 14 -7.15 36.98 2.75
CA ALA A 14 -8.27 36.22 3.31
C ALA A 14 -8.76 35.24 2.22
N GLY A 15 -8.06 34.12 2.09
CA GLY A 15 -8.41 33.05 1.17
C GLY A 15 -9.88 32.62 1.30
N CYS A 16 -10.52 32.47 0.14
CA CYS A 16 -11.71 31.65 -0.15
C CYS A 16 -12.62 31.29 1.03
N GLN A 17 -13.57 32.16 1.35
CA GLN A 17 -14.89 31.73 1.80
C GLN A 17 -15.86 31.97 0.64
N ALA A 18 -15.68 31.19 -0.42
CA ALA A 18 -16.71 31.04 -1.44
C ALA A 18 -17.70 30.01 -0.87
N ASP A 19 -18.76 30.55 -0.28
CA ASP A 19 -20.03 29.89 -0.03
C ASP A 19 -20.57 29.40 -1.40
N VAL A 20 -20.17 28.19 -1.78
CA VAL A 20 -20.82 27.43 -2.84
C VAL A 20 -21.54 26.32 -2.11
N ALA A 21 -22.76 26.64 -1.68
CA ALA A 21 -23.77 25.70 -1.27
C ALA A 21 -24.20 24.84 -2.48
N GLU A 22 -23.31 23.96 -2.91
CA GLU A 22 -23.72 22.69 -3.48
C GLU A 22 -23.26 21.67 -2.46
N GLU A 23 -24.20 21.18 -1.66
CA GLU A 23 -24.03 19.98 -0.85
C GLU A 23 -23.75 18.80 -1.78
N VAL A 24 -22.52 18.72 -2.29
CA VAL A 24 -21.89 17.43 -2.48
C VAL A 24 -21.85 16.87 -1.07
N LYS A 25 -22.83 16.01 -0.76
CA LYS A 25 -22.65 14.97 0.23
C LYS A 25 -21.38 14.22 -0.19
N LEU A 26 -20.23 14.73 0.25
CA LEU A 26 -19.08 13.94 0.62
C LEU A 26 -19.64 12.98 1.65
N GLY A 27 -20.23 11.90 1.14
CA GLY A 27 -20.68 10.79 1.94
C GLY A 27 -19.52 10.45 2.86
N GLN A 28 -19.86 10.33 4.14
CA GLN A 28 -19.11 9.65 5.18
C GLN A 28 -17.63 9.45 4.84
N GLU A 29 -16.73 10.11 5.57
CA GLU A 29 -15.33 9.69 5.69
C GLU A 29 -15.27 8.17 5.53
N PRO A 30 -14.78 7.64 4.39
CA PRO A 30 -14.90 6.22 4.15
C PRO A 30 -13.98 5.60 5.17
N ASP A 31 -14.53 4.68 5.97
CA ASP A 31 -13.77 3.82 6.87
C ASP A 31 -12.48 3.39 6.16
N ARG A 32 -11.36 4.00 6.56
CA ARG A 32 -10.12 4.02 5.78
C ARG A 32 -9.48 2.64 5.61
N TRP A 33 -10.10 1.61 6.20
CA TRP A 33 -9.66 0.22 6.25
C TRP A 33 -10.80 -0.81 6.35
N GLN A 34 -12.04 -0.50 5.93
CA GLN A 34 -12.95 -1.62 5.62
C GLN A 34 -12.45 -2.24 4.31
N ALA A 35 -11.47 -3.14 4.41
CA ALA A 35 -10.94 -3.91 3.29
C ALA A 35 -12.09 -4.67 2.63
N LYS A 36 -12.65 -4.09 1.56
CA LYS A 36 -13.86 -4.62 0.92
C LYS A 36 -13.51 -5.79 0.01
N GLN A 37 -12.28 -5.82 -0.50
CA GLN A 37 -11.82 -6.85 -1.41
C GLN A 37 -11.02 -7.93 -0.68
N PRO A 38 -11.12 -9.21 -1.09
CA PRO A 38 -10.36 -10.32 -0.49
C PRO A 38 -8.85 -10.07 -0.45
N TRP A 39 -8.28 -9.48 -1.52
CA TRP A 39 -6.86 -9.18 -1.59
C TRP A 39 -6.43 -8.07 -0.61
N GLU A 40 -7.29 -7.10 -0.32
CA GLU A 40 -7.04 -6.06 0.67
C GLU A 40 -7.02 -6.65 2.08
N GLN A 41 -7.88 -7.62 2.36
CA GLN A 41 -7.92 -8.32 3.64
C GLN A 41 -6.69 -9.22 3.83
N ALA A 42 -6.25 -9.92 2.79
CA ALA A 42 -5.01 -10.69 2.81
C ALA A 42 -3.78 -9.81 3.05
N LEU A 43 -3.68 -8.69 2.31
CA LEU A 43 -2.63 -7.70 2.51
C LEU A 43 -2.69 -7.05 3.89
N GLY A 44 -3.89 -6.80 4.42
CA GLY A 44 -4.10 -6.30 5.78
C GLY A 44 -3.52 -7.24 6.83
N ARG A 45 -3.77 -8.55 6.72
CA ARG A 45 -3.20 -9.56 7.62
C ARG A 45 -1.68 -9.61 7.56
N PHE A 46 -1.09 -9.50 6.37
CA PHE A 46 0.36 -9.37 6.23
C PHE A 46 0.90 -8.14 7.01
N TRP A 47 0.28 -6.98 6.85
CA TRP A 47 0.68 -5.75 7.55
C TRP A 47 0.48 -5.82 9.07
N GLU A 48 -0.61 -6.42 9.54
CA GLU A 48 -0.87 -6.61 10.96
C GLU A 48 0.17 -7.54 11.59
N TYR A 49 0.48 -8.65 10.93
CA TYR A 49 1.51 -9.58 11.38
C TYR A 49 2.88 -8.90 11.41
N LEU A 50 3.25 -8.17 10.35
CA LEU A 50 4.50 -7.41 10.31
C LEU A 50 4.59 -6.38 11.43
N ARG A 51 3.50 -5.65 11.73
CA ARG A 51 3.46 -4.68 12.83
C ARG A 51 3.67 -5.38 14.17
N TRP A 52 3.02 -6.53 14.39
CA TRP A 52 3.26 -7.33 15.59
C TRP A 52 4.73 -7.74 15.71
N VAL A 53 5.34 -8.27 14.63
CA VAL A 53 6.77 -8.61 14.59
C VAL A 53 7.63 -7.41 14.96
N GLN A 54 7.32 -6.21 14.45
CA GLN A 54 8.06 -4.99 14.78
C GLN A 54 7.99 -4.63 16.27
N THR A 55 6.86 -4.89 16.94
CA THR A 55 6.70 -4.66 18.39
C THR A 55 7.47 -5.64 19.27
N LEU A 56 7.89 -6.80 18.74
CA LEU A 56 8.68 -7.76 19.50
C LEU A 56 10.02 -7.16 19.92
N SER A 57 10.43 -7.42 21.17
CA SER A 57 11.75 -7.03 21.66
C SER A 57 12.85 -7.76 20.87
N ASN A 58 14.06 -7.20 20.77
CA ASN A 58 15.16 -7.84 20.03
C ASN A 58 15.50 -9.24 20.54
N LYS A 59 15.38 -9.49 21.85
CA LYS A 59 15.63 -10.81 22.43
C LYS A 59 14.56 -11.84 22.03
N VAL A 60 13.30 -11.43 22.03
CA VAL A 60 12.17 -12.25 21.58
C VAL A 60 12.20 -12.44 20.07
N LYS A 61 12.69 -11.43 19.32
CA LYS A 61 13.01 -11.58 17.90
C LYS A 61 14.10 -12.61 17.72
N GLU A 62 15.25 -12.57 18.38
CA GLU A 62 16.29 -13.59 18.21
C GLU A 62 15.84 -15.02 18.54
N GLU A 63 14.95 -15.18 19.53
CA GLU A 63 14.36 -16.47 19.89
C GLU A 63 13.27 -16.93 18.89
N LEU A 64 12.53 -16.00 18.26
CA LEU A 64 11.48 -16.24 17.24
C LEU A 64 11.92 -15.96 15.78
N LEU A 65 13.17 -15.58 15.56
CA LEU A 65 13.88 -15.65 14.27
C LEU A 65 14.01 -17.11 13.83
N SER A 66 13.50 -18.03 14.66
CA SER A 66 13.01 -19.33 14.25
C SER A 66 12.25 -19.23 12.93
N THR A 67 12.45 -20.28 12.14
CA THR A 67 11.79 -20.55 10.86
C THR A 67 10.30 -20.18 10.83
N GLU A 68 9.62 -20.23 11.98
CA GLU A 68 8.19 -19.91 12.17
C GLU A 68 7.76 -18.50 11.73
N ILE A 69 8.45 -17.41 12.13
CA ILE A 69 8.07 -16.05 11.68
C ILE A 69 8.22 -15.92 10.16
N THR A 70 9.31 -16.49 9.63
CA THR A 70 9.62 -16.40 8.20
C THR A 70 8.66 -17.25 7.38
N GLU A 71 8.24 -18.42 7.89
CA GLU A 71 7.24 -19.30 7.29
C GLU A 71 5.84 -18.66 7.30
N GLU A 72 5.41 -18.07 8.41
CA GLU A 72 4.11 -17.41 8.48
C GLU A 72 4.03 -16.21 7.52
N LEU A 73 5.09 -15.38 7.46
CA LEU A 73 5.18 -14.31 6.46
C LEU A 73 5.10 -14.87 5.03
N LYS A 74 5.71 -16.02 4.77
CA LYS A 74 5.63 -16.68 3.45
C LYS A 74 4.20 -17.03 3.08
N LEU A 75 3.46 -17.62 4.02
CA LEU A 75 2.06 -18.02 3.79
C LEU A 75 1.18 -16.80 3.53
N LEU A 76 1.39 -15.71 4.29
CA LEU A 76 0.66 -14.46 4.09
C LEU A 76 0.97 -13.80 2.74
N ILE A 77 2.23 -13.90 2.27
CA ILE A 77 2.63 -13.48 0.92
C ILE A 77 1.89 -14.32 -0.13
N GLU A 78 1.97 -15.64 -0.04
CA GLU A 78 1.33 -16.56 -0.98
C GLU A 78 -0.18 -16.33 -1.07
N GLU A 79 -0.82 -16.12 0.07
CA GLU A 79 -2.25 -15.84 0.16
C GLU A 79 -2.60 -14.48 -0.47
N THR A 80 -1.86 -13.42 -0.14
CA THR A 80 -2.06 -12.10 -0.75
C THR A 80 -1.92 -12.17 -2.27
N MET A 81 -0.90 -12.86 -2.77
CA MET A 81 -0.65 -12.99 -4.20
C MET A 81 -1.69 -13.85 -4.90
N LYS A 82 -2.27 -14.83 -4.22
CA LYS A 82 -3.40 -15.62 -4.73
C LYS A 82 -4.63 -14.73 -4.93
N GLU A 83 -5.00 -13.94 -3.93
CA GLU A 83 -6.18 -13.06 -4.00
C GLU A 83 -5.99 -11.91 -5.01
N VAL A 84 -4.78 -11.35 -5.13
CA VAL A 84 -4.45 -10.35 -6.15
C VAL A 84 -4.62 -10.92 -7.57
N LYS A 85 -4.18 -12.18 -7.80
CA LYS A 85 -4.38 -12.86 -9.10
C LYS A 85 -5.86 -13.05 -9.41
N ALA A 86 -6.62 -13.55 -8.44
CA ALA A 86 -8.07 -13.74 -8.60
C ALA A 86 -8.79 -12.42 -8.92
N TYR A 87 -8.43 -11.34 -8.23
CA TYR A 87 -9.00 -10.01 -8.48
C TYR A 87 -8.62 -9.47 -9.86
N LYS A 88 -7.37 -9.65 -10.30
CA LYS A 88 -6.94 -9.30 -11.66
C LYS A 88 -7.76 -10.03 -12.72
N GLU A 89 -7.93 -11.34 -12.59
CA GLU A 89 -8.71 -12.14 -13.55
C GLU A 89 -10.17 -11.71 -13.60
N GLU A 90 -10.75 -11.36 -12.45
CA GLU A 90 -12.12 -10.87 -12.38
C GLU A 90 -12.26 -9.48 -13.01
N LEU A 91 -11.31 -8.57 -12.74
CA LEU A 91 -11.24 -7.28 -13.42
C LEU A 91 -11.15 -7.47 -14.93
N GLU A 92 -10.28 -8.35 -15.43
CA GLU A 92 -10.10 -8.61 -16.86
C GLU A 92 -11.38 -9.11 -17.55
N LYS A 93 -12.27 -9.82 -16.84
CA LYS A 93 -13.61 -10.22 -17.34
C LYS A 93 -14.61 -9.09 -17.34
N GLN A 94 -14.51 -8.16 -16.38
CA GLN A 94 -15.44 -7.05 -16.19
C GLN A 94 -15.08 -5.80 -16.97
N VAL A 95 -13.86 -5.73 -17.55
CA VAL A 95 -13.53 -4.62 -18.45
C VAL A 95 -14.42 -4.71 -19.66
N GLY A 96 -15.44 -3.84 -19.71
CA GLY A 96 -16.38 -3.73 -20.81
C GLY A 96 -15.69 -3.32 -22.12
N PRO A 97 -16.44 -2.85 -23.13
CA PRO A 97 -15.85 -2.46 -24.41
C PRO A 97 -14.94 -1.25 -24.25
N ILE A 98 -13.67 -1.48 -23.93
CA ILE A 98 -12.59 -0.50 -23.94
C ILE A 98 -11.72 -0.74 -25.17
N ALA A 99 -10.95 0.27 -25.58
CA ALA A 99 -10.00 0.09 -26.66
C ALA A 99 -8.97 -1.00 -26.30
N GLN A 100 -8.65 -1.87 -27.25
CA GLN A 100 -7.69 -2.97 -27.05
C GLN A 100 -6.33 -2.48 -26.51
N GLU A 101 -5.88 -1.32 -26.98
CA GLU A 101 -4.65 -0.68 -26.50
C GLU A 101 -4.74 -0.30 -25.02
N THR A 102 -5.87 0.26 -24.59
CA THR A 102 -6.11 0.60 -23.17
C THR A 102 -6.15 -0.66 -22.31
N GLN A 103 -6.77 -1.74 -22.79
CA GLN A 103 -6.82 -3.01 -22.08
C GLN A 103 -5.42 -3.60 -21.90
N ALA A 104 -4.63 -3.61 -22.97
CA ALA A 104 -3.25 -4.10 -22.94
C ALA A 104 -2.38 -3.28 -21.98
N ARG A 105 -2.53 -1.95 -21.99
CA ARG A 105 -1.79 -1.07 -21.08
C ARG A 105 -2.18 -1.29 -19.62
N LEU A 106 -3.48 -1.40 -19.32
CA LEU A 106 -3.97 -1.66 -17.96
C LEU A 106 -3.49 -3.02 -17.44
N SER A 107 -3.57 -4.09 -18.25
CA SER A 107 -3.10 -5.41 -17.83
C SER A 107 -1.59 -5.42 -17.55
N LYS A 108 -0.80 -4.69 -18.35
CA LYS A 108 0.64 -4.51 -18.14
C LYS A 108 0.96 -3.74 -16.85
N GLU A 109 0.27 -2.62 -16.61
CA GLU A 109 0.47 -1.82 -15.41
C GLU A 109 0.07 -2.61 -14.15
N LEU A 110 -1.04 -3.36 -14.20
CA LEU A 110 -1.48 -4.22 -13.10
C LEU A 110 -0.49 -5.36 -12.83
N GLN A 111 0.05 -5.99 -13.88
CA GLN A 111 1.09 -7.00 -13.72
C GLN A 111 2.37 -6.44 -13.09
N ALA A 112 2.77 -5.23 -13.47
CA ALA A 112 3.93 -4.57 -12.89
C ALA A 112 3.71 -4.22 -11.40
N ALA A 113 2.52 -3.74 -11.04
CA ALA A 113 2.16 -3.46 -9.66
C ALA A 113 2.14 -4.74 -8.80
N GLN A 114 1.57 -5.83 -9.33
CA GLN A 114 1.58 -7.14 -8.69
C GLN A 114 3.00 -7.64 -8.42
N ALA A 115 3.89 -7.55 -9.42
CA ALA A 115 5.28 -7.99 -9.27
C ALA A 115 6.04 -7.17 -8.22
N ARG A 116 5.81 -5.85 -8.16
CA ARG A 116 6.39 -4.97 -7.14
C ARG A 116 5.90 -5.33 -5.74
N LEU A 117 4.60 -5.52 -5.57
CA LEU A 117 4.03 -5.92 -4.28
C LEU A 117 4.65 -7.22 -3.77
N GLN A 118 4.78 -8.23 -4.64
CA GLN A 118 5.43 -9.49 -4.27
C GLN A 118 6.88 -9.26 -3.83
N SER A 119 7.66 -8.54 -4.64
CA SER A 119 9.07 -8.24 -4.35
C SER A 119 9.23 -7.51 -3.02
N ASP A 120 8.41 -6.50 -2.75
CA ASP A 120 8.48 -5.72 -1.51
C ASP A 120 8.20 -6.60 -0.28
N MET A 121 7.25 -7.54 -0.37
CA MET A 121 6.97 -8.46 0.74
C MET A 121 8.06 -9.53 0.92
N GLU A 122 8.62 -10.04 -0.18
CA GLU A 122 9.77 -10.97 -0.16
C GLU A 122 11.03 -10.31 0.44
N ASP A 123 11.25 -9.02 0.16
CA ASP A 123 12.35 -8.24 0.73
C ASP A 123 12.17 -8.07 2.25
N VAL A 124 10.94 -7.81 2.71
CA VAL A 124 10.62 -7.75 4.14
C VAL A 124 10.89 -9.10 4.81
N GLN A 125 10.43 -10.20 4.20
CA GLN A 125 10.67 -11.55 4.71
C GLN A 125 12.18 -11.84 4.79
N SER A 126 12.93 -11.50 3.74
CA SER A 126 14.38 -11.71 3.68
C SER A 126 15.13 -10.87 4.71
N ALA A 127 14.72 -9.62 4.93
CA ALA A 127 15.30 -8.75 5.94
C ALA A 127 15.07 -9.26 7.36
N LEU A 128 13.98 -10.00 7.59
CA LEU A 128 13.71 -10.65 8.87
C LEU A 128 14.44 -12.00 8.99
N GLY A 129 14.59 -12.77 7.91
CA GLY A 129 15.30 -14.05 7.93
C GLY A 129 16.83 -13.96 7.95
N ILE A 130 17.41 -12.84 7.48
CA ILE A 130 18.86 -12.60 7.54
C ILE A 130 19.19 -11.85 8.83
N SER A 131 19.62 -12.58 9.86
CA SER A 131 20.34 -11.96 10.97
C SER A 131 21.64 -11.34 10.44
N PRO A 132 21.89 -10.02 10.58
CA PRO A 132 23.11 -9.37 10.09
C PRO A 132 24.28 -9.66 11.04
N SER A 133 24.67 -10.93 11.14
CA SER A 133 25.92 -11.33 11.76
C SER A 133 26.75 -12.06 10.73
N THR A 134 27.97 -11.58 10.53
CA THR A 134 29.05 -12.08 9.66
C THR A 134 29.05 -11.58 8.21
N LYS A 135 29.33 -10.27 8.06
CA LYS A 135 30.14 -9.83 6.92
C LYS A 135 31.57 -10.36 7.17
N PRO A 136 32.16 -11.24 6.34
CA PRO A 136 33.56 -11.61 6.52
C PRO A 136 34.43 -10.38 6.21
N SER A 137 35.16 -9.93 7.23
CA SER A 137 36.26 -8.99 7.07
C SER A 137 37.19 -9.53 5.99
N LYS A 138 37.31 -8.80 4.87
CA LYS A 138 38.43 -8.98 3.95
C LYS A 138 39.68 -8.50 4.68
N THR A 139 40.41 -9.42 5.29
CA THR A 139 41.77 -9.18 5.77
C THR A 139 42.65 -8.99 4.53
N THR A 140 43.25 -7.80 4.44
CA THR A 140 44.38 -7.47 3.55
C THR A 140 45.65 -8.10 4.08
#